data_AF-A0A7W0YZC4-F1
#
_entry.id   AF-A0A7W0YZC4-F1
#
_cell.length_a   1.000
_cell.length_b   1.000
_cell.length_c   1.000
_cell.angle_alpha   90.00
_cell.angle_beta   90.00
_cell.angle_gamma   90.00
#
_symmetry.space_group_name_H-M   'P 1'
#
loop_
_entity.id
_entity.type
_entity.pdbx_description
1 polymer ?
#
loop_
_entity_poly.entity_id
_entity_poly.type
_entity_poly.pdbx_seq_one_letter_code
_entity_poly.pdbx_strand_id
1 'polypeptide(L)' 'MFTATMWCDIQLGHVGSLKAKRSVVRPIVAELRRRYDVAAAEVGANDLHRRTEIGVAAVAATAGQVGDVIDACERFVA' A
#
# COMPACT_ATOMS: atom_id res chain seq x y z
N MET A 1 -22.16 3.53 6.05
CA MET A 1 -20.97 3.51 5.18
C MET A 1 -19.78 3.80 6.08
N PHE A 2 -18.80 2.92 6.08
CA PHE A 2 -17.55 3.09 6.82
C PHE A 2 -16.41 3.16 5.83
N THR A 3 -15.46 4.03 6.09
CA THR A 3 -14.21 4.14 5.33
C THR A 3 -13.05 3.96 6.29
N ALA A 4 -11.97 3.37 5.79
CA ALA A 4 -10.72 3.29 6.53
C ALA A 4 -9.56 3.55 5.58
N THR A 5 -8.51 4.14 6.13
CA THR A 5 -7.26 4.39 5.42
C THR A 5 -6.10 3.94 6.27
N MET A 6 -5.07 3.41 5.62
CA MET A 6 -3.76 3.17 6.23
C MET A 6 -2.67 3.69 5.31
N TRP A 7 -1.53 4.03 5.89
CA TRP A 7 -0.32 4.30 5.14
C TRP A 7 0.85 3.64 5.87
N CYS A 8 1.85 3.22 5.12
CA CYS A 8 3.04 2.57 5.66
C CYS A 8 4.29 3.11 4.96
N ASP A 9 5.35 3.27 5.75
CA ASP A 9 6.69 3.57 5.25
C ASP A 9 7.46 2.26 5.05
N ILE A 10 8.05 2.09 3.88
CA ILE A 10 8.77 0.88 3.51
C ILE A 10 10.20 1.23 3.13
N GLN A 11 11.16 0.62 3.84
CA GLN A 11 12.56 0.62 3.46
C GLN A 11 12.80 -0.42 2.36
N LEU A 12 13.23 0.05 1.19
CA LEU A 12 13.59 -0.82 0.07
C LEU A 12 15.06 -1.22 0.19
N GLY A 13 15.37 -2.45 -0.24
CA GLY A 13 16.73 -2.99 -0.28
C GLY A 13 17.63 -2.28 -1.30
N HIS A 14 18.35 -3.04 -2.11
CA HIS A 14 19.27 -2.48 -3.11
C HIS A 14 18.52 -1.87 -4.30
N VAL A 15 18.05 -0.62 -4.13
CA VAL A 15 17.42 0.19 -5.19
C VAL A 15 18.29 1.40 -5.48
N GLY A 16 18.92 1.42 -6.67
CA GLY A 16 19.86 2.46 -7.09
C GLY A 16 19.27 3.54 -8.03
N SER A 17 18.00 3.42 -8.41
CA SER A 17 17.34 4.40 -9.29
C SER A 17 15.83 4.44 -9.06
N LEU A 18 15.21 5.57 -9.43
CA LEU A 18 13.74 5.71 -9.42
C LEU A 18 13.03 4.70 -10.34
N LYS A 19 13.66 4.29 -11.44
CA LYS A 19 13.10 3.25 -12.32
C LYS A 19 13.07 1.89 -11.62
N ALA A 20 14.16 1.52 -10.95
CA ALA A 20 14.23 0.29 -10.15
C ALA A 20 13.26 0.31 -8.96
N LYS A 21 13.07 1.48 -8.33
CA LYS A 21 12.04 1.65 -7.31
C LYS A 21 10.65 1.32 -7.86
N ARG A 22 10.27 1.94 -8.98
CA ARG A 22 8.96 1.71 -9.63
C ARG A 22 8.73 0.25 -10.00
N SER A 23 9.78 -0.51 -10.35
CA SER A 23 9.62 -1.95 -10.64
C SER A 23 9.33 -2.79 -9.40
N VAL A 24 9.71 -2.34 -8.21
CA VAL A 24 9.40 -3.00 -6.93
C VAL A 24 8.03 -2.55 -6.39
N VAL A 25 7.73 -1.24 -6.45
CA VAL A 25 6.51 -0.67 -5.85
C VAL A 25 5.25 -1.01 -6.65
N ARG A 26 5.31 -0.99 -7.99
CA ARG A 26 4.12 -1.23 -8.84
C ARG A 26 3.49 -2.61 -8.61
N PRO A 27 4.25 -3.72 -8.53
CA PRO A 27 3.68 -5.02 -8.18
C PRO A 27 2.99 -5.05 -6.82
N ILE A 28 3.55 -4.41 -5.80
CA ILE A 28 2.96 -4.37 -4.45
C ILE A 28 1.59 -3.67 -4.50
N VAL A 29 1.53 -2.49 -5.11
CA VAL A 29 0.28 -1.73 -5.28
C VAL A 29 -0.74 -2.51 -6.11
N ALA A 30 -0.30 -3.16 -7.19
CA ALA A 30 -1.18 -3.97 -8.04
C ALA A 30 -1.76 -5.16 -7.27
N GLU A 31 -0.95 -5.84 -6.45
CA GLU A 31 -1.38 -7.00 -5.70
C GLU A 31 -2.34 -6.62 -4.56
N LEU A 32 -2.12 -5.48 -3.88
CA LEU A 32 -3.06 -4.93 -2.90
C LEU A 32 -4.45 -4.71 -3.53
N ARG A 33 -4.50 -4.02 -4.67
CA ARG A 33 -5.74 -3.77 -5.41
C ARG A 33 -6.41 -5.07 -5.85
N ARG A 34 -5.62 -6.04 -6.33
CA ARG A 34 -6.11 -7.32 -6.88
C ARG A 34 -6.66 -8.25 -5.80
N ARG A 35 -6.02 -8.32 -4.63
CA ARG A 35 -6.39 -9.27 -3.56
C ARG A 35 -7.51 -8.77 -2.66
N TYR A 36 -7.58 -7.46 -2.42
CA TYR A 36 -8.39 -6.92 -1.33
C TYR A 36 -9.50 -5.95 -1.78
N ASP A 37 -9.64 -5.69 -3.09
CA ASP A 37 -10.62 -4.75 -3.66
C ASP A 37 -10.54 -3.34 -3.02
N VAL A 38 -9.31 -2.85 -2.84
CA VAL A 38 -8.99 -1.56 -2.22
C VAL A 38 -8.41 -0.56 -3.22
N ALA A 39 -8.52 0.73 -2.91
CA ALA A 39 -7.70 1.74 -3.57
C ALA A 39 -6.31 1.75 -2.90
N ALA A 40 -5.24 1.55 -3.67
CA ALA A 40 -3.86 1.59 -3.16
C ALA A 40 -2.95 2.41 -4.08
N ALA A 41 -1.95 3.12 -3.55
CA ALA A 41 -0.99 3.89 -4.33
C ALA A 41 0.33 4.13 -3.59
N GLU A 42 1.39 4.43 -4.32
CA GLU A 42 2.53 5.15 -3.75
C GLU A 42 2.11 6.61 -3.50
N VAL A 43 2.21 7.06 -2.26
CA VAL A 43 1.68 8.36 -1.81
C VAL A 43 2.76 9.33 -1.32
N GLY A 44 3.99 8.85 -1.11
CA GLY A 44 5.09 9.64 -0.57
C GLY A 44 6.47 9.06 -0.84
N ALA A 45 7.50 9.81 -0.46
CA ALA A 45 8.92 9.50 -0.71
C ALA A 45 9.27 9.24 -2.19
N ASN A 46 8.52 9.81 -3.13
CA ASN A 46 8.62 9.54 -4.58
C ASN A 46 10.01 9.80 -5.20
N ASP A 47 10.78 10.70 -4.60
CA ASP A 47 12.14 11.11 -5.01
C ASP A 47 13.25 10.33 -4.30
N LEU A 48 12.92 9.54 -3.27
CA LEU A 48 13.86 8.67 -2.58
C LEU A 48 13.96 7.31 -3.26
N HIS A 49 15.18 6.81 -3.45
CA HIS A 49 15.39 5.50 -4.09
C HIS A 49 15.04 4.32 -3.18
N ARG A 50 15.38 4.42 -1.90
CA ARG A 50 15.33 3.29 -0.94
C ARG A 50 14.21 3.40 0.09
N ARG A 51 13.25 4.28 -0.17
CA ARG A 51 12.11 4.55 0.72
C ARG A 51 10.88 4.83 -0.11
N THR A 52 9.74 4.30 0.29
CA THR A 52 8.45 4.54 -0.36
C THR A 52 7.37 4.58 0.71
N GLU A 53 6.33 5.37 0.47
CA GLU A 53 5.13 5.33 1.30
C GLU A 53 3.99 4.78 0.46
N ILE A 54 3.33 3.72 0.94
CA ILE A 54 2.15 3.14 0.28
C ILE A 54 0.92 3.47 1.11
N GLY A 55 -0.08 4.09 0.47
CA GLY A 55 -1.39 4.36 1.05
C GLY A 55 -2.44 3.38 0.53
N VAL A 56 -3.36 2.99 1.40
CA VAL A 56 -4.51 2.13 1.09
C VAL A 56 -5.79 2.74 1.66
N ALA A 57 -6.89 2.66 0.91
CA ALA A 57 -8.22 3.09 1.32
C ALA A 57 -9.27 2.02 0.98
N ALA A 58 -10.17 1.77 1.92
CA ALA A 58 -11.26 0.81 1.80
C ALA A 58 -12.61 1.44 2.22
N VAL A 59 -13.70 0.89 1.70
CA VAL A 59 -15.07 1.26 2.05
C VAL A 59 -15.91 0.00 2.25
N ALA A 60 -16.73 -0.04 3.30
CA ALA A 60 -17.64 -1.16 3.55
C ALA A 60 -18.93 -0.73 4.27
N ALA A 61 -19.85 -1.69 4.44
CA ALA A 61 -21.12 -1.47 5.12
C ALA A 61 -20.98 -1.37 6.65
N THR A 62 -19.95 -1.99 7.23
CA THR A 62 -19.70 -2.03 8.67
C THR A 62 -18.27 -1.65 9.05
N ALA A 63 -18.06 -1.18 10.29
CA ALA A 63 -16.74 -0.87 10.81
C ALA A 63 -15.82 -2.11 10.90
N GLY A 64 -16.38 -3.27 11.28
CA GLY A 64 -15.62 -4.53 11.35
C GLY A 64 -15.05 -4.93 9.99
N GLN A 65 -15.86 -4.84 8.94
CA GLN A 65 -15.41 -5.17 7.57
C GLN A 65 -14.26 -4.27 7.09
N VAL A 66 -14.34 -2.95 7.31
CA VAL A 66 -13.20 -2.08 6.92
C VAL A 66 -11.96 -2.34 7.78
N GLY A 67 -12.13 -2.69 9.06
CA GLY A 67 -11.03 -3.11 9.93
C GLY A 67 -10.35 -4.38 9.42
N ASP A 68 -11.11 -5.44 9.17
CA ASP A 68 -10.60 -6.72 8.67
C ASP A 68 -9.83 -6.56 7.35
N VAL A 69 -10.31 -5.70 6.45
CA VAL A 69 -9.66 -5.41 5.16
C VAL A 69 -8.33 -4.66 5.38
N ILE A 70 -8.31 -3.62 6.22
CA ILE A 70 -7.09 -2.86 6.49
C ILE A 70 -6.06 -3.74 7.21
N ASP A 71 -6.46 -4.51 8.21
CA ASP A 71 -5.60 -5.46 8.91
C ASP A 71 -5.01 -6.52 7.96
N ALA A 72 -5.79 -6.98 6.98
CA ALA A 72 -5.30 -7.92 5.96
C ALA A 72 -4.29 -7.26 5.01
N CYS A 73 -4.49 -5.99 4.67
CA CYS A 73 -3.54 -5.23 3.87
C CYS A 73 -2.24 -4.93 4.65
N GLU A 74 -2.33 -4.59 5.93
CA GLU A 74 -1.18 -4.39 6.81
C GLU A 74 -0.33 -5.67 6.89
N ARG A 75 -0.97 -6.82 7.17
CA ARG A 75 -0.31 -8.13 7.20
C ARG A 75 0.33 -8.55 5.87
N PHE A 76 -0.14 -8.02 4.75
CA PHE A 76 0.47 -8.29 3.44
C PHE A 76 1.75 -7.48 3.22
N VAL A 77 1.83 -6.27 3.77
CA VAL A 77 2.97 -5.37 3.59
C VAL A 77 4.09 -5.61 4.61
N ALA A 78 3.74 -6.06 5.83
CA ALA A 78 4.68 -6.45 6.89
C ALA A 78 5.47 -7.72 6.53
#